data_AF-A0A916A7C9-F1
#
_entry.id   AF-A0A916A7C9-F1
#
_cell.length_a   1.000
_cell.length_b   1.000
_cell.length_c   1.000
_cell.angle_alpha   90.00
_cell.angle_beta   90.00
_cell.angle_gamma   90.00
#
_symmetry.space_group_name_H-M   'P 1'
#
loop_
_entity.id
_entity.type
_entity.pdbx_description
1 polymer ?
#
loop_
_entity_poly.entity_id
_entity_poly.type
_entity_poly.pdbx_seq_one_letter_code
_entity_poly.pdbx_strand_id
1 'polypeptide(L)'
;MSPTAAHLLPRRAVLAALAAAPWAPWAGAARAAEAAPAAIEIESGVYMLPGARGQPTPENRGRIGNSGFIVGSRGVMAIDAGISLRQGEALLAAIAEVTPKPVKLLVLTHARQEFLFGAAAFQARGIPVQMQRQTAGLMASRCEGCLKTLRRELGEDEMRGTAVPRPDVLFDETTVIETLGRPVLLQTQGHSSGPGDIAVLDVRTRSLFGGGLLDQGRIPDIQDSRLDGWHLALAGLRTLRPEVIVPGHGAASAPELIDTVERYLLRLERREAALLTSGTALSEVPDASELAEYRGWDQYDTIHRRNASILFLRLEREQLVGAKGGQP
;
A
#
# COMPACT_ATOMS: atom_id res chain seq x y z
N MET A 1 25.83 70.01 79.88
CA MET A 1 25.48 70.91 78.76
C MET A 1 25.77 70.18 77.45
N SER A 2 25.12 70.58 76.35
CA SER A 2 25.27 70.03 74.98
C SER A 2 26.65 70.38 74.37
N PRO A 3 27.01 69.98 73.11
CA PRO A 3 26.33 69.09 72.14
C PRO A 3 27.17 67.77 71.95
N THR A 4 27.32 67.01 70.84
CA THR A 4 27.01 67.15 69.39
C THR A 4 26.85 65.75 68.73
N ALA A 5 26.87 65.64 67.40
CA ALA A 5 26.61 64.40 66.63
C ALA A 5 27.78 63.96 65.72
N ALA A 6 27.72 62.73 65.19
CA ALA A 6 28.51 62.23 64.06
C ALA A 6 27.70 61.22 63.22
N HIS A 7 27.91 61.19 61.90
CA HIS A 7 27.16 60.36 60.93
C HIS A 7 27.71 58.91 60.87
N LEU A 8 26.87 57.88 61.01
CA LEU A 8 26.02 57.23 59.98
C LEU A 8 26.77 56.51 58.83
N LEU A 9 27.00 55.20 59.01
CA LEU A 9 27.10 54.19 57.94
C LEU A 9 26.69 52.79 58.48
N PRO A 10 25.51 52.24 58.12
CA PRO A 10 25.20 50.83 58.37
C PRO A 10 25.63 49.92 57.20
N ARG A 11 26.05 48.70 57.53
CA ARG A 11 26.51 47.69 56.54
C ARG A 11 25.32 47.07 55.79
N ARG A 12 25.56 46.64 54.54
CA ARG A 12 24.58 45.96 53.68
C ARG A 12 24.03 44.69 54.36
N ALA A 13 22.71 44.61 54.51
CA ALA A 13 22.01 43.36 54.83
C ALA A 13 21.84 42.51 53.56
N VAL A 14 21.91 41.19 53.72
CA VAL A 14 21.64 40.23 52.64
C VAL A 14 20.15 39.88 52.65
N LEU A 15 19.48 40.02 51.51
CA LEU A 15 18.13 39.52 51.27
C LEU A 15 18.14 38.67 50.01
N ALA A 16 17.80 37.39 50.15
CA ALA A 16 17.73 36.45 49.04
C ALA A 16 16.36 36.58 48.34
N ALA A 17 16.35 37.15 47.13
CA ALA A 17 15.15 37.22 46.30
C ALA A 17 15.00 35.93 45.48
N LEU A 18 14.08 35.05 45.89
CA LEU A 18 13.64 33.91 45.08
C LEU A 18 12.81 34.44 43.91
N ALA A 19 13.41 34.50 42.72
CA ALA A 19 12.72 34.88 41.50
C ALA A 19 11.77 33.75 41.05
N ALA A 20 10.48 33.92 41.31
CA ALA A 20 9.44 33.04 40.77
C ALA A 20 9.32 33.26 39.24
N ALA A 21 9.89 32.36 38.45
CA ALA A 21 9.71 32.37 37.00
C ALA A 21 8.25 32.04 36.65
N PRO A 22 7.59 32.79 35.75
CA PRO A 22 6.23 32.49 35.35
C PRO A 22 6.20 31.18 34.53
N TRP A 23 5.38 30.22 34.95
CA TRP A 23 5.05 29.06 34.12
C TRP A 23 4.24 29.50 32.91
N ALA A 24 4.91 29.75 31.79
CA ALA A 24 4.26 29.78 30.49
C ALA A 24 3.71 28.37 30.20
N PRO A 25 2.40 28.17 30.03
CA PRO A 25 1.86 26.86 29.66
C PRO A 25 2.40 26.49 28.28
N TRP A 26 2.98 25.31 28.17
CA TRP A 26 3.52 24.80 26.90
C TRP A 26 2.34 24.41 26.01
N ALA A 27 1.78 25.41 25.31
CA ALA A 27 0.69 25.24 24.37
C ALA A 27 1.18 24.42 23.17
N GLY A 28 1.14 23.09 23.31
CA GLY A 28 1.41 22.16 22.22
C GLY A 28 0.50 22.50 21.06
N ALA A 29 1.09 22.96 19.95
CA ALA A 29 0.34 23.39 18.79
C ALA A 29 -0.54 22.24 18.29
N ALA A 30 -1.86 22.40 18.41
CA ALA A 30 -2.83 21.46 17.86
C ALA A 30 -2.66 21.45 16.33
N ARG A 31 -1.85 20.51 15.84
CA ARG A 31 -1.56 20.34 14.41
C ARG A 31 -2.90 20.10 13.72
N ALA A 32 -3.31 21.06 12.89
CA ALA A 32 -4.62 21.05 12.26
C ALA A 32 -4.86 19.70 11.59
N ALA A 33 -6.03 19.11 11.84
CA ALA A 33 -6.42 17.86 11.21
C ALA A 33 -6.36 18.05 9.70
N GLU A 34 -5.61 17.18 9.03
CA GLU A 34 -5.55 17.16 7.58
C GLU A 34 -6.94 16.82 7.03
N ALA A 35 -7.44 17.62 6.08
CA ALA A 35 -8.71 17.35 5.43
C ALA A 35 -8.69 15.92 4.86
N ALA A 36 -9.68 15.11 5.23
CA ALA A 36 -9.74 13.73 4.79
C ALA A 36 -9.79 13.66 3.25
N PRO A 37 -9.04 12.75 2.62
CA PRO A 37 -9.13 12.54 1.17
C PRO A 37 -10.58 12.15 0.82
N ALA A 38 -11.17 12.84 -0.15
CA ALA A 38 -12.55 12.61 -0.54
C ALA A 38 -12.73 11.17 -1.06
N ALA A 39 -13.54 10.38 -0.35
CA ALA A 39 -13.92 9.06 -0.79
C ALA A 39 -14.89 9.16 -1.97
N ILE A 40 -14.54 8.56 -3.10
CA ILE A 40 -15.36 8.52 -4.32
C ILE A 40 -16.25 7.29 -4.23
N GLU A 41 -17.57 7.44 -4.29
CA GLU A 41 -18.49 6.31 -4.47
C GLU A 41 -18.37 5.81 -5.92
N ILE A 42 -17.89 4.59 -6.09
CA ILE A 42 -17.71 3.93 -7.39
C ILE A 42 -18.97 3.15 -7.76
N GLU A 43 -19.59 2.53 -6.75
CA GLU A 43 -20.82 1.75 -6.84
C GLU A 43 -21.55 1.83 -5.49
N SER A 44 -22.82 1.42 -5.43
CA SER A 44 -23.65 1.63 -4.23
C SER A 44 -22.99 1.10 -2.95
N GLY A 45 -22.60 2.01 -2.06
CA GLY A 45 -21.89 1.73 -0.82
C GLY A 45 -20.49 1.11 -1.00
N VAL A 46 -19.82 1.36 -2.13
CA VAL A 46 -18.45 0.93 -2.45
C VAL A 46 -17.62 2.17 -2.79
N TYR A 47 -16.60 2.42 -1.98
CA TYR A 47 -15.83 3.66 -2.01
C TYR A 47 -14.36 3.43 -2.30
N MET A 48 -13.76 4.37 -3.01
CA MET A 48 -12.36 4.41 -3.40
C MET A 48 -11.72 5.72 -2.93
N LEU A 49 -10.51 5.62 -2.38
CA LEU A 49 -9.58 6.73 -2.17
C LEU A 49 -8.47 6.57 -3.22
N PRO A 50 -8.40 7.44 -4.24
CA PRO A 50 -7.42 7.30 -5.32
C PRO A 50 -6.00 7.65 -4.85
N GLY A 51 -5.04 6.83 -5.25
CA GLY A 51 -3.61 7.10 -5.10
C GLY A 51 -3.07 8.05 -6.18
N ALA A 52 -1.96 8.72 -5.88
CA ALA A 52 -1.23 9.56 -6.83
C ALA A 52 -0.44 8.72 -7.83
N ARG A 53 -0.25 9.22 -9.06
CA ARG A 53 0.66 8.58 -10.04
C ARG A 53 2.13 8.78 -9.66
N GLY A 54 3.01 7.92 -10.17
CA GLY A 54 4.46 8.04 -10.03
C GLY A 54 5.09 7.11 -8.98
N GLN A 55 6.26 7.51 -8.49
CA GLN A 55 6.97 6.87 -7.38
C GLN A 55 6.58 7.49 -6.03
N PRO A 56 6.83 6.83 -4.88
CA PRO A 56 6.71 7.47 -3.58
C PRO A 56 7.68 8.65 -3.46
N THR A 57 7.15 9.81 -3.08
CA THR A 57 7.92 11.07 -2.92
C THR A 57 7.41 11.86 -1.72
N PRO A 58 8.19 12.78 -1.12
CA PRO A 58 7.67 13.72 -0.12
C PRO A 58 6.45 14.51 -0.60
N GLU A 59 6.42 14.87 -1.89
CA GLU A 59 5.37 15.69 -2.52
C GLU A 59 4.03 14.97 -2.57
N ASN A 60 4.00 13.70 -3.01
CA ASN A 60 2.79 12.85 -2.93
C ASN A 60 2.67 12.09 -1.60
N ARG A 61 3.61 12.32 -0.66
CA ARG A 61 3.75 11.65 0.64
C ARG A 61 3.72 10.12 0.57
N GLY A 62 4.17 9.57 -0.56
CA GLY A 62 4.13 8.15 -0.86
C GLY A 62 2.75 7.55 -1.12
N ARG A 63 1.69 8.36 -1.16
CA ARG A 63 0.29 7.90 -1.24
C ARG A 63 -0.11 7.54 -2.67
N ILE A 64 0.59 6.56 -3.24
CA ILE A 64 0.46 6.16 -4.66
C ILE A 64 -0.48 4.97 -4.89
N GLY A 65 -0.63 4.09 -3.89
CA GLY A 65 -1.60 2.99 -3.92
C GLY A 65 -3.01 3.50 -3.62
N ASN A 66 -4.00 2.93 -4.30
CA ASN A 66 -5.41 3.11 -3.98
C ASN A 66 -5.74 2.46 -2.62
N SER A 67 -6.74 2.99 -1.93
CA SER A 67 -7.40 2.32 -0.80
C SER A 67 -8.90 2.37 -1.00
N GLY A 68 -9.68 1.60 -0.25
CA GLY A 68 -11.13 1.65 -0.38
C GLY A 68 -11.88 1.04 0.79
N PHE A 69 -13.20 1.05 0.70
CA PHE A 69 -14.06 0.42 1.69
C PHE A 69 -15.44 0.05 1.16
N ILE A 70 -16.02 -0.99 1.74
CA ILE A 70 -17.37 -1.48 1.44
C ILE A 70 -18.26 -1.26 2.67
N VAL A 71 -19.33 -0.49 2.48
CA VAL A 71 -20.35 -0.22 3.50
C VAL A 71 -21.47 -1.27 3.39
N GLY A 72 -21.64 -2.06 4.45
CA GLY A 72 -22.76 -2.99 4.60
C GLY A 72 -23.90 -2.42 5.45
N SER A 73 -24.85 -3.26 5.85
CA SER A 73 -25.94 -2.88 6.76
C SER A 73 -25.47 -2.76 8.23
N ARG A 74 -24.55 -3.64 8.66
CA ARG A 74 -24.07 -3.80 10.05
C ARG A 74 -22.69 -3.20 10.35
N GLY A 75 -21.97 -2.72 9.33
CA GLY A 75 -20.60 -2.20 9.48
C GLY A 75 -19.89 -1.92 8.16
N VAL A 76 -18.61 -1.56 8.25
CA VAL A 76 -17.73 -1.25 7.11
C VAL A 76 -16.53 -2.20 7.10
N MET A 77 -16.06 -2.59 5.91
CA MET A 77 -14.74 -3.21 5.71
C MET A 77 -13.84 -2.24 4.95
N ALA A 78 -12.65 -1.97 5.47
CA ALA A 78 -11.61 -1.27 4.71
C ALA A 78 -10.78 -2.28 3.89
N ILE A 79 -10.25 -1.85 2.76
CA ILE A 79 -9.45 -2.63 1.81
C ILE A 79 -8.22 -1.81 1.47
N ASP A 80 -7.07 -2.31 1.92
CA ASP A 80 -5.76 -1.64 1.93
C ASP A 80 -5.75 -0.31 2.71
N ALA A 81 -4.63 -0.01 3.38
CA ALA A 81 -4.56 1.06 4.38
C ALA A 81 -3.57 2.18 4.06
N GLY A 82 -2.79 2.03 2.99
CA GLY A 82 -1.83 3.03 2.54
C GLY A 82 -0.47 2.97 3.22
N ILE A 83 0.37 3.97 2.95
CA ILE A 83 1.83 3.90 3.18
C ILE A 83 2.31 4.32 4.58
N SER A 84 1.44 4.89 5.42
CA SER A 84 1.80 5.37 6.76
C SER A 84 0.62 5.33 7.73
N LEU A 85 0.92 5.35 9.04
CA LEU A 85 -0.08 5.52 10.11
C LEU A 85 -1.04 6.67 9.80
N ARG A 86 -0.49 7.81 9.34
CA ARG A 86 -1.23 9.03 8.98
C ARG A 86 -2.20 8.81 7.79
N GLN A 87 -1.85 7.98 6.80
CA GLN A 87 -2.78 7.63 5.73
C GLN A 87 -3.90 6.69 6.24
N GLY A 88 -3.59 5.76 7.14
CA GLY A 88 -4.59 4.91 7.78
C GLY A 88 -5.58 5.70 8.65
N GLU A 89 -5.10 6.71 9.37
CA GLU A 89 -5.96 7.65 10.12
C GLU A 89 -6.85 8.47 9.19
N ALA A 90 -6.33 8.93 8.04
CA ALA A 90 -7.08 9.67 7.04
C ALA A 90 -8.15 8.81 6.33
N LEU A 91 -7.88 7.52 6.07
CA LEU A 91 -8.87 6.55 5.58
C LEU A 91 -9.98 6.31 6.61
N LEU A 92 -9.63 6.15 7.89
CA LEU A 92 -10.61 6.03 8.98
C LEU A 92 -11.48 7.29 9.15
N ALA A 93 -10.93 8.48 8.88
CA ALA A 93 -11.70 9.73 8.83
C ALA A 93 -12.65 9.76 7.62
N ALA A 94 -12.16 9.44 6.42
CA ALA A 94 -12.98 9.40 5.20
C ALA A 94 -14.16 8.41 5.30
N ILE A 95 -13.98 7.28 5.99
CA ILE A 95 -15.07 6.34 6.29
C ILE A 95 -16.12 6.98 7.22
N ALA A 96 -15.70 7.74 8.23
CA ALA A 96 -16.60 8.35 9.20
C ALA A 96 -17.47 9.49 8.61
N GLU A 97 -16.93 10.27 7.67
CA GLU A 97 -17.69 11.26 6.89
C GLU A 97 -18.79 10.61 6.03
N VAL A 98 -18.54 9.41 5.52
CA VAL A 98 -19.50 8.65 4.69
C VAL A 98 -20.52 7.90 5.54
N THR A 99 -20.14 7.36 6.71
CA THR A 99 -21.08 6.59 7.52
C THR A 99 -20.72 6.49 9.02
N PRO A 100 -21.70 6.61 9.94
CA PRO A 100 -21.48 6.38 11.38
C PRO A 100 -21.40 4.88 11.75
N LYS A 101 -21.40 3.97 10.77
CA LYS A 101 -21.33 2.52 11.01
C LYS A 101 -19.92 2.11 11.45
N PRO A 102 -19.79 1.19 12.42
CA PRO A 102 -18.48 0.74 12.88
C PRO A 102 -17.72 -0.02 11.78
N VAL A 103 -16.44 0.33 11.60
CA VAL A 103 -15.49 -0.51 10.85
C VAL A 103 -15.34 -1.83 11.59
N LYS A 104 -15.51 -2.95 10.87
CA LYS A 104 -15.47 -4.31 11.44
C LYS A 104 -14.13 -5.00 11.25
N LEU A 105 -13.43 -4.67 10.17
CA LEU A 105 -12.13 -5.20 9.80
C LEU A 105 -11.45 -4.33 8.74
N LEU A 106 -10.14 -4.45 8.65
CA LEU A 106 -9.33 -4.10 7.49
C LEU A 106 -8.90 -5.40 6.80
N VAL A 107 -8.90 -5.43 5.46
CA VAL A 107 -8.25 -6.46 4.66
C VAL A 107 -7.04 -5.85 3.95
N LEU A 108 -5.89 -6.50 4.02
CA LEU A 108 -4.69 -6.17 3.24
C LEU A 108 -4.57 -7.16 2.07
N THR A 109 -4.55 -6.67 0.83
CA THR A 109 -4.70 -7.51 -0.37
C THR A 109 -3.39 -8.18 -0.82
N HIS A 110 -2.26 -7.49 -0.66
CA HIS A 110 -0.95 -7.92 -1.15
C HIS A 110 0.22 -7.30 -0.37
N ALA A 111 1.42 -7.88 -0.46
CA ALA A 111 2.57 -7.55 0.40
C ALA A 111 3.37 -6.30 -0.05
N ARG A 112 2.71 -5.17 -0.33
CA ARG A 112 3.32 -3.98 -0.94
C ARG A 112 3.28 -2.74 -0.03
N GLN A 113 4.44 -2.09 0.13
CA GLN A 113 4.67 -1.07 1.16
C GLN A 113 3.67 0.09 1.12
N GLU A 114 3.26 0.46 -0.08
CA GLU A 114 2.33 1.53 -0.42
C GLU A 114 0.86 1.24 -0.03
N PHE A 115 0.54 0.02 0.44
CA PHE A 115 -0.79 -0.44 0.86
C PHE A 115 -0.88 -0.90 2.34
N LEU A 116 0.24 -1.33 2.94
CA LEU A 116 0.25 -2.06 4.22
C LEU A 116 0.22 -1.17 5.47
N PHE A 117 1.04 -0.12 5.49
CA PHE A 117 1.53 0.51 6.71
C PHE A 117 0.49 1.32 7.50
N GLY A 118 -0.57 1.80 6.86
CA GLY A 118 -1.69 2.45 7.56
C GLY A 118 -2.50 1.52 8.47
N ALA A 119 -2.31 0.20 8.37
CA ALA A 119 -2.98 -0.79 9.22
C ALA A 119 -2.72 -0.56 10.72
N ALA A 120 -1.61 0.09 11.08
CA ALA A 120 -1.33 0.53 12.45
C ALA A 120 -2.45 1.42 13.05
N ALA A 121 -3.13 2.23 12.23
CA ALA A 121 -4.25 3.08 12.66
C ALA A 121 -5.50 2.28 13.03
N PHE A 122 -5.70 1.12 12.38
CA PHE A 122 -6.80 0.20 12.62
C PHE A 122 -6.54 -0.62 13.90
N GLN A 123 -5.32 -1.17 14.05
CA GLN A 123 -4.91 -1.90 15.24
C GLN A 123 -4.91 -1.01 16.50
N ALA A 124 -4.52 0.26 16.38
CA ALA A 124 -4.61 1.24 17.47
C ALA A 124 -6.05 1.52 17.96
N ARG A 125 -7.07 1.16 17.17
CA ARG A 125 -8.50 1.25 17.54
C ARG A 125 -9.14 -0.11 17.83
N GLY A 126 -8.35 -1.18 17.90
CA GLY A 126 -8.85 -2.55 18.09
C GLY A 126 -9.64 -3.12 16.91
N ILE A 127 -9.49 -2.54 15.71
CA ILE A 127 -10.11 -3.05 14.48
C ILE A 127 -9.20 -4.15 13.92
N PRO A 128 -9.67 -5.40 13.75
CA PRO A 128 -8.83 -6.51 13.32
C PRO A 128 -8.37 -6.36 11.87
N VAL A 129 -7.09 -6.62 11.63
CA VAL A 129 -6.46 -6.65 10.32
C VAL A 129 -6.39 -8.08 9.81
N GLN A 130 -6.93 -8.33 8.62
CA GLN A 130 -6.96 -9.64 7.99
C GLN A 130 -6.03 -9.66 6.77
N MET A 131 -5.31 -10.78 6.59
CA MET A 131 -4.34 -10.93 5.49
C MET A 131 -4.17 -12.42 5.14
N GLN A 132 -3.89 -12.72 3.87
CA GLN A 132 -3.61 -14.10 3.45
C GLN A 132 -2.24 -14.55 4.02
N ARG A 133 -2.14 -15.80 4.48
CA ARG A 133 -0.99 -16.31 5.25
C ARG A 133 0.36 -16.17 4.54
N GLN A 134 0.44 -16.47 3.25
CA GLN A 134 1.68 -16.39 2.45
C GLN A 134 2.08 -14.92 2.25
N THR A 135 1.10 -14.05 2.03
CA THR A 135 1.28 -12.61 1.86
C THR A 135 1.79 -11.97 3.14
N ALA A 136 1.24 -12.35 4.29
CA ALA A 136 1.74 -11.96 5.60
C ALA A 136 3.17 -12.48 5.85
N GLY A 137 3.50 -13.67 5.35
CA GLY A 137 4.88 -14.22 5.37
C GLY A 137 5.88 -13.41 4.53
N LEU A 138 5.50 -13.00 3.31
CA LEU A 138 6.34 -12.13 2.47
C LEU A 138 6.51 -10.74 3.11
N MET A 139 5.45 -10.18 3.70
CA MET A 139 5.54 -8.93 4.45
C MET A 139 6.51 -9.05 5.63
N ALA A 140 6.33 -10.06 6.48
CA ALA A 140 7.13 -10.26 7.69
C ALA A 140 8.62 -10.47 7.40
N SER A 141 8.98 -11.06 6.25
CA SER A 141 10.38 -11.30 5.88
C SER A 141 11.12 -10.07 5.36
N ARG A 142 10.43 -8.98 4.97
CA ARG A 142 11.07 -7.83 4.30
C ARG A 142 10.64 -6.43 4.74
N CYS A 143 9.45 -6.25 5.31
CA CYS A 143 8.87 -4.90 5.42
C CYS A 143 9.52 -4.00 6.48
N GLU A 144 10.39 -4.50 7.35
CA GLU A 144 11.31 -3.66 8.14
C GLU A 144 12.28 -2.88 7.23
N GLY A 145 12.73 -3.50 6.13
CA GLY A 145 13.53 -2.85 5.09
C GLY A 145 12.74 -1.81 4.28
N CYS A 146 11.45 -2.09 4.02
CA CYS A 146 10.52 -1.13 3.43
C CYS A 146 10.31 0.08 4.36
N LEU A 147 10.03 -0.14 5.64
CA LEU A 147 9.81 0.92 6.63
C LEU A 147 11.05 1.82 6.80
N LYS A 148 12.25 1.23 6.83
CA LYS A 148 13.52 1.97 6.84
C LYS A 148 13.75 2.79 5.56
N THR A 149 13.33 2.25 4.41
CA THR A 149 13.40 2.92 3.10
C THR A 149 12.45 4.12 3.04
N LEU A 150 11.19 3.93 3.44
CA LEU A 150 10.19 5.00 3.48
C LEU A 150 10.52 6.11 4.50
N ARG A 151 11.14 5.78 5.65
CA ARG A 151 11.65 6.81 6.59
C ARG A 151 12.70 7.71 5.97
N ARG A 152 13.58 7.15 5.12
CA ARG A 152 14.59 7.92 4.37
C ARG A 152 13.96 8.77 3.27
N GLU A 153 12.93 8.25 2.59
CA GLU A 153 12.38 8.85 1.36
C GLU A 153 11.21 9.82 1.59
N LEU A 154 10.39 9.59 2.62
CA LEU A 154 9.23 10.42 3.00
C LEU A 154 9.49 11.24 4.27
N GLY A 155 10.58 10.96 4.98
CA GLY A 155 10.96 11.59 6.23
C GLY A 155 10.23 11.02 7.47
N GLU A 156 10.87 11.15 8.63
CA GLU A 156 10.30 10.71 9.91
C GLU A 156 8.98 11.40 10.26
N ASP A 157 8.68 12.59 9.72
CA ASP A 157 7.49 13.36 10.11
C ASP A 157 6.19 12.90 9.40
N GLU A 158 6.28 12.22 8.26
CA GLU A 158 5.16 11.48 7.65
C GLU A 158 5.09 10.03 8.19
N MET A 159 6.25 9.41 8.44
CA MET A 159 6.36 8.02 8.89
C MET A 159 6.26 7.83 10.43
N ARG A 160 6.12 8.91 11.20
CA ARG A 160 6.03 8.91 12.67
C ARG A 160 4.93 7.96 13.15
N GLY A 161 5.27 7.09 14.10
CA GLY A 161 4.35 6.07 14.65
C GLY A 161 4.02 4.90 13.71
N THR A 162 4.52 4.91 12.46
CA THR A 162 4.33 3.79 11.53
C THR A 162 5.23 2.61 11.91
N ALA A 163 4.68 1.40 11.88
CA ALA A 163 5.34 0.13 12.16
C ALA A 163 4.88 -0.93 11.15
N VAL A 164 5.66 -2.01 10.96
CA VAL A 164 5.20 -3.17 10.17
C VAL A 164 3.97 -3.77 10.87
N PRO A 165 2.82 -3.90 10.18
CA PRO A 165 1.61 -4.40 10.81
C PRO A 165 1.72 -5.90 11.08
N ARG A 166 0.99 -6.38 12.08
CA ARG A 166 0.94 -7.80 12.45
C ARG A 166 -0.51 -8.26 12.34
N PRO A 167 -0.92 -8.91 11.24
CA PRO A 167 -2.32 -9.23 10.99
C PRO A 167 -2.93 -10.08 12.12
N ASP A 168 -4.07 -9.63 12.64
CA ASP A 168 -4.78 -10.26 13.75
C ASP A 168 -5.51 -11.54 13.31
N VAL A 169 -5.85 -11.65 12.02
CA VAL A 169 -6.47 -12.84 11.43
C VAL A 169 -5.71 -13.23 10.15
N LEU A 170 -5.30 -14.50 10.08
CA LEU A 170 -4.71 -15.09 8.87
C LEU A 170 -5.67 -16.12 8.28
N PHE A 171 -5.85 -16.07 6.97
CA PHE A 171 -6.62 -17.05 6.19
C PHE A 171 -5.77 -17.63 5.05
N ASP A 172 -6.18 -18.80 4.56
CA ASP A 172 -5.48 -19.53 3.51
C ASP A 172 -6.33 -19.69 2.25
N GLU A 173 -7.63 -19.98 2.42
CA GLU A 173 -8.60 -20.31 1.38
C GLU A 173 -9.56 -19.15 1.04
N THR A 174 -10.27 -19.28 -0.08
CA THR A 174 -11.25 -18.30 -0.55
C THR A 174 -12.45 -18.24 0.42
N THR A 175 -12.71 -17.04 0.97
CA THR A 175 -13.56 -16.86 2.15
C THR A 175 -14.63 -15.78 1.90
N VAL A 176 -15.85 -15.97 2.43
CA VAL A 176 -16.92 -14.94 2.37
C VAL A 176 -17.04 -14.24 3.72
N ILE A 177 -16.95 -12.90 3.70
CA ILE A 177 -17.14 -12.02 4.85
C ILE A 177 -18.60 -11.57 4.89
N GLU A 178 -19.34 -12.03 5.91
CA GLU A 178 -20.75 -11.64 6.14
C GLU A 178 -20.94 -10.66 7.32
N THR A 179 -19.89 -10.35 8.08
CA THR A 179 -19.96 -9.51 9.30
C THR A 179 -20.58 -8.13 9.04
N LEU A 180 -20.38 -7.61 7.83
CA LEU A 180 -20.93 -6.34 7.33
C LEU A 180 -22.46 -6.36 7.13
N GLY A 181 -23.09 -7.53 7.07
CA GLY A 181 -24.46 -7.66 6.57
C GLY A 181 -24.59 -7.26 5.11
N ARG A 182 -23.56 -7.64 4.34
CA ARG A 182 -23.37 -7.52 2.88
C ARG A 182 -22.26 -8.54 2.54
N PRO A 183 -22.51 -9.54 1.68
CA PRO A 183 -21.53 -10.60 1.43
C PRO A 183 -20.39 -10.09 0.53
N VAL A 184 -19.15 -10.24 1.00
CA VAL A 184 -17.94 -9.87 0.25
C VAL A 184 -17.01 -11.08 0.18
N LEU A 185 -16.54 -11.43 -1.02
CA LEU A 185 -15.68 -12.58 -1.28
C LEU A 185 -14.20 -12.15 -1.29
N LEU A 186 -13.38 -12.80 -0.48
CA LEU A 186 -11.92 -12.74 -0.52
C LEU A 186 -11.43 -13.89 -1.41
N GLN A 187 -11.08 -13.58 -2.66
CA GLN A 187 -10.63 -14.58 -3.65
C GLN A 187 -9.11 -14.72 -3.59
N THR A 188 -8.63 -15.91 -3.23
CA THR A 188 -7.22 -16.32 -3.41
C THR A 188 -7.05 -17.19 -4.66
N GLN A 189 -5.87 -17.13 -5.28
CA GLN A 189 -5.45 -17.97 -6.40
C GLN A 189 -3.99 -18.44 -6.24
N GLY A 190 -3.51 -18.53 -4.99
CA GLY A 190 -2.13 -18.96 -4.69
C GLY A 190 -1.08 -17.87 -4.96
N HIS A 191 0.05 -18.23 -5.57
CA HIS A 191 1.13 -17.29 -5.87
C HIS A 191 0.95 -16.71 -7.27
N SER A 192 0.65 -15.42 -7.34
CA SER A 192 0.23 -14.67 -8.53
C SER A 192 1.13 -13.45 -8.76
N SER A 193 0.65 -12.22 -8.61
CA SER A 193 1.47 -10.99 -8.51
C SER A 193 2.47 -11.06 -7.35
N GLY A 194 2.08 -11.77 -6.29
CA GLY A 194 2.87 -12.10 -5.11
C GLY A 194 2.33 -13.38 -4.44
N PRO A 195 3.01 -13.89 -3.39
CA PRO A 195 2.57 -15.09 -2.67
C PRO A 195 1.25 -14.84 -1.93
N GLY A 196 0.17 -15.49 -2.36
CA GLY A 196 -1.13 -15.42 -1.70
C GLY A 196 -1.95 -14.16 -1.99
N ASP A 197 -1.50 -13.28 -2.88
CA ASP A 197 -2.19 -12.02 -3.21
C ASP A 197 -3.66 -12.26 -3.62
N ILE A 198 -4.57 -11.48 -3.05
CA ILE A 198 -6.02 -11.67 -3.21
C ILE A 198 -6.71 -10.54 -3.98
N ALA A 199 -7.87 -10.84 -4.53
CA ALA A 199 -8.87 -9.84 -4.92
C ALA A 199 -10.08 -9.86 -3.97
N VAL A 200 -10.78 -8.72 -3.85
CA VAL A 200 -11.95 -8.57 -2.98
C VAL A 200 -13.17 -8.18 -3.83
N LEU A 201 -14.16 -9.08 -3.92
CA LEU A 201 -15.39 -8.88 -4.70
C LEU A 201 -16.57 -8.59 -3.78
N ASP A 202 -17.19 -7.41 -3.91
CA ASP A 202 -18.55 -7.20 -3.42
C ASP A 202 -19.54 -8.00 -4.27
N VAL A 203 -20.15 -9.04 -3.70
CA VAL A 203 -21.03 -9.95 -4.44
C VAL A 203 -22.32 -9.23 -4.90
N ARG A 204 -22.70 -8.13 -4.24
CA ARG A 204 -23.93 -7.37 -4.51
C ARG A 204 -23.86 -6.47 -5.76
N THR A 205 -22.76 -5.75 -5.94
CA THR A 205 -22.55 -4.78 -7.06
C THR A 205 -21.53 -5.26 -8.09
N ARG A 206 -20.95 -6.45 -7.91
CA ARG A 206 -19.84 -6.96 -8.72
C ARG A 206 -18.61 -6.04 -8.76
N SER A 207 -18.47 -5.15 -7.77
CA SER A 207 -17.28 -4.32 -7.59
C SER A 207 -16.10 -5.17 -7.11
N LEU A 208 -14.99 -5.16 -7.85
CA LEU A 208 -13.80 -5.95 -7.57
C LEU A 208 -12.61 -5.05 -7.25
N PHE A 209 -12.08 -5.12 -6.03
CA PHE A 209 -10.78 -4.55 -5.70
C PHE A 209 -9.70 -5.54 -6.11
N GLY A 210 -8.82 -5.15 -7.03
CA GLY A 210 -7.79 -6.02 -7.62
C GLY A 210 -6.50 -6.14 -6.81
N GLY A 211 -6.20 -5.17 -5.92
CA GLY A 211 -4.91 -5.12 -5.24
C GLY A 211 -3.74 -5.17 -6.24
N GLY A 212 -2.70 -5.92 -5.92
CA GLY A 212 -1.53 -6.12 -6.80
C GLY A 212 -1.79 -6.90 -8.09
N LEU A 213 -2.98 -7.51 -8.25
CA LEU A 213 -3.30 -8.30 -9.44
C LEU A 213 -3.63 -7.43 -10.65
N LEU A 214 -4.06 -6.18 -10.45
CA LEU A 214 -4.59 -5.30 -11.50
C LEU A 214 -4.18 -3.83 -11.29
N ASP A 215 -3.47 -3.25 -12.26
CA ASP A 215 -3.07 -1.83 -12.29
C ASP A 215 -3.59 -1.13 -13.55
N GLN A 216 -4.13 0.10 -13.40
CA GLN A 216 -4.67 0.90 -14.50
C GLN A 216 -3.67 1.98 -14.93
N GLY A 217 -3.30 1.99 -16.21
CA GLY A 217 -2.46 3.04 -16.80
C GLY A 217 -1.06 3.14 -16.17
N ARG A 218 -0.59 2.04 -15.56
CA ARG A 218 0.68 1.85 -14.86
C ARG A 218 1.20 0.44 -15.16
N ILE A 219 2.52 0.27 -15.23
CA ILE A 219 3.15 -1.03 -15.45
C ILE A 219 2.98 -1.93 -14.21
N PRO A 220 2.38 -3.13 -14.34
CA PRO A 220 2.32 -4.12 -13.27
C PRO A 220 3.73 -4.58 -12.86
N ASP A 221 4.00 -4.66 -11.56
CA ASP A 221 5.32 -5.01 -11.03
C ASP A 221 5.48 -6.52 -10.86
N ILE A 222 6.41 -7.14 -11.60
CA ILE A 222 6.59 -8.60 -11.57
C ILE A 222 7.59 -9.09 -10.52
N GLN A 223 8.16 -8.20 -9.70
CA GLN A 223 9.31 -8.52 -8.84
C GLN A 223 9.10 -9.77 -7.97
N ASP A 224 7.93 -9.90 -7.36
CA ASP A 224 7.59 -10.97 -6.42
C ASP A 224 6.72 -12.07 -7.06
N SER A 225 6.46 -11.98 -8.37
CA SER A 225 5.39 -12.73 -9.04
C SER A 225 5.78 -14.12 -9.54
N ARG A 226 4.75 -14.92 -9.80
CA ARG A 226 4.75 -16.10 -10.66
C ARG A 226 3.79 -15.85 -11.82
N LEU A 227 4.31 -15.77 -13.04
CA LEU A 227 3.48 -15.39 -14.19
C LEU A 227 2.46 -16.48 -14.55
N ASP A 228 2.82 -17.75 -14.41
CA ASP A 228 1.90 -18.89 -14.57
C ASP A 228 0.71 -18.81 -13.60
N GLY A 229 0.97 -18.52 -12.32
CA GLY A 229 -0.06 -18.30 -11.32
C GLY A 229 -0.82 -16.98 -11.48
N TRP A 230 -0.20 -15.93 -12.04
CA TRP A 230 -0.88 -14.66 -12.32
C TRP A 230 -1.86 -14.80 -13.50
N HIS A 231 -1.49 -15.50 -14.58
CA HIS A 231 -2.42 -15.82 -15.68
C HIS A 231 -3.61 -16.65 -15.18
N LEU A 232 -3.37 -17.66 -14.33
CA LEU A 232 -4.43 -18.42 -13.66
C LEU A 232 -5.32 -17.53 -12.77
N ALA A 233 -4.72 -16.58 -12.03
CA ALA A 233 -5.46 -15.63 -11.22
C ALA A 233 -6.37 -14.72 -12.07
N LEU A 234 -5.83 -14.13 -13.15
CA LEU A 234 -6.58 -13.27 -14.08
C LEU A 234 -7.73 -14.04 -14.76
N ALA A 235 -7.49 -15.28 -15.18
CA ALA A 235 -8.55 -16.17 -15.66
C ALA A 235 -9.63 -16.42 -14.59
N GLY A 236 -9.23 -16.64 -13.33
CA GLY A 236 -10.12 -16.74 -12.18
C GLY A 236 -10.99 -15.48 -12.00
N LEU A 237 -10.40 -14.28 -12.05
CA LEU A 237 -11.14 -13.02 -11.92
C LEU A 237 -12.20 -12.83 -13.01
N ARG A 238 -11.97 -13.30 -14.25
CA ARG A 238 -12.99 -13.29 -15.32
C ARG A 238 -14.21 -14.12 -14.94
N THR A 239 -14.04 -15.28 -14.30
CA THR A 239 -15.17 -16.14 -13.90
C THR A 239 -16.08 -15.50 -12.86
N LEU A 240 -15.53 -14.61 -12.02
CA LEU A 240 -16.30 -13.83 -11.04
C LEU A 240 -17.27 -12.84 -11.69
N ARG A 241 -17.05 -12.48 -12.96
CA ARG A 241 -17.80 -11.47 -13.73
C ARG A 241 -17.98 -10.17 -12.92
N PRO A 242 -16.88 -9.42 -12.68
CA PRO A 242 -16.98 -8.08 -12.14
C PRO A 242 -17.72 -7.16 -13.12
N GLU A 243 -18.35 -6.10 -12.61
CA GLU A 243 -18.97 -5.04 -13.42
C GLU A 243 -18.14 -3.76 -13.36
N VAL A 244 -17.46 -3.52 -12.23
CA VAL A 244 -16.45 -2.45 -12.07
C VAL A 244 -15.25 -2.95 -11.26
N ILE A 245 -14.07 -2.42 -11.57
CA ILE A 245 -12.79 -2.78 -10.94
C ILE A 245 -12.16 -1.55 -10.30
N VAL A 246 -11.76 -1.68 -9.03
CA VAL A 246 -10.84 -0.76 -8.36
C VAL A 246 -9.43 -1.39 -8.39
N PRO A 247 -8.49 -0.86 -9.18
CA PRO A 247 -7.14 -1.40 -9.29
C PRO A 247 -6.28 -1.07 -8.06
N GLY A 248 -5.09 -1.69 -7.95
CA GLY A 248 -4.07 -1.29 -6.99
C GLY A 248 -3.61 0.15 -7.21
N HIS A 249 -3.33 0.54 -8.46
CA HIS A 249 -3.03 1.91 -8.86
C HIS A 249 -3.88 2.37 -10.05
N GLY A 250 -4.10 3.68 -10.15
CA GLY A 250 -4.84 4.30 -11.26
C GLY A 250 -6.36 4.32 -11.06
N ALA A 251 -7.11 4.66 -12.11
CA ALA A 251 -8.55 4.92 -12.01
C ALA A 251 -9.41 3.65 -11.94
N ALA A 252 -10.58 3.75 -11.29
CA ALA A 252 -11.61 2.72 -11.40
C ALA A 252 -11.96 2.45 -12.87
N SER A 253 -12.19 1.18 -13.21
CA SER A 253 -12.17 0.68 -14.58
C SER A 253 -13.27 -0.34 -14.87
N ALA A 254 -13.59 -0.50 -16.15
CA ALA A 254 -14.43 -1.58 -16.66
C ALA A 254 -13.65 -2.93 -16.68
N PRO A 255 -14.34 -4.08 -16.82
CA PRO A 255 -13.75 -5.43 -16.67
C PRO A 255 -12.59 -5.75 -17.62
N GLU A 256 -12.50 -5.08 -18.77
CA GLU A 256 -11.44 -5.22 -19.79
C GLU A 256 -10.04 -4.85 -19.27
N LEU A 257 -9.94 -4.29 -18.05
CA LEU A 257 -8.67 -4.12 -17.36
C LEU A 257 -7.95 -5.45 -17.11
N ILE A 258 -8.69 -6.55 -16.86
CA ILE A 258 -8.11 -7.90 -16.65
C ILE A 258 -7.32 -8.32 -17.90
N ASP A 259 -7.94 -8.21 -19.08
CA ASP A 259 -7.28 -8.51 -20.35
C ASP A 259 -6.16 -7.52 -20.66
N THR A 260 -6.24 -6.29 -20.17
CA THR A 260 -5.23 -5.25 -20.38
C THR A 260 -3.93 -5.55 -19.63
N VAL A 261 -4.04 -6.06 -18.39
CA VAL A 261 -2.90 -6.54 -17.59
C VAL A 261 -2.33 -7.83 -18.19
N GLU A 262 -3.19 -8.81 -18.53
CA GLU A 262 -2.73 -10.07 -19.14
C GLU A 262 -2.00 -9.83 -20.47
N ARG A 263 -2.50 -8.91 -21.32
CA ARG A 263 -1.83 -8.50 -22.57
C ARG A 263 -0.42 -7.95 -22.32
N TYR A 264 -0.20 -7.17 -21.26
CA TYR A 264 1.14 -6.67 -20.91
C TYR A 264 2.08 -7.82 -20.52
N LEU A 265 1.63 -8.74 -19.64
CA LEU A 265 2.43 -9.90 -19.22
C LEU A 265 2.82 -10.77 -20.43
N LEU A 266 1.83 -11.15 -21.24
CA LEU A 266 2.02 -11.94 -22.47
C LEU A 266 2.85 -11.21 -23.55
N ARG A 267 3.00 -9.88 -23.48
CA ARG A 267 3.92 -9.12 -24.36
C ARG A 267 5.35 -9.18 -23.83
N LEU A 268 5.54 -8.98 -22.54
CA LEU A 268 6.84 -9.07 -21.87
C LEU A 268 7.44 -10.48 -22.01
N GLU A 269 6.68 -11.53 -21.72
CA GLU A 269 7.11 -12.93 -21.84
C GLU A 269 7.63 -13.27 -23.25
N ARG A 270 6.91 -12.84 -24.29
CA ARG A 270 7.36 -13.02 -25.68
C ARG A 270 8.56 -12.16 -26.05
N ARG A 271 8.73 -10.97 -25.44
CA ARG A 271 9.90 -10.12 -25.70
C ARG A 271 11.16 -10.71 -25.08
N GLU A 272 11.12 -11.10 -23.81
CA GLU A 272 12.28 -11.68 -23.12
C GLU A 272 12.68 -13.04 -23.71
N ALA A 273 11.70 -13.90 -24.04
CA ALA A 273 11.99 -15.18 -24.70
C ALA A 273 12.67 -14.99 -26.07
N ALA A 274 12.28 -13.96 -26.84
CA ALA A 274 12.92 -13.63 -28.11
C ALA A 274 14.36 -13.11 -27.92
N LEU A 275 14.58 -12.23 -26.94
CA LEU A 275 15.92 -11.70 -26.62
C LEU A 275 16.88 -12.79 -26.12
N LEU A 276 16.41 -13.69 -25.26
CA LEU A 276 17.17 -14.84 -24.78
C LEU A 276 17.52 -15.77 -25.95
N THR A 277 16.56 -16.05 -26.85
CA THR A 277 16.79 -16.87 -28.05
C THR A 277 17.80 -16.23 -29.01
N SER A 278 17.87 -14.90 -29.09
CA SER A 278 18.87 -14.19 -29.89
C SER A 278 20.25 -14.04 -29.23
N GLY A 279 20.41 -14.44 -27.97
CA GLY A 279 21.66 -14.27 -27.22
C GLY A 279 21.98 -12.81 -26.86
N THR A 280 20.95 -11.97 -26.66
CA THR A 280 21.12 -10.58 -26.20
C THR A 280 21.84 -10.53 -24.85
N ALA A 281 22.78 -9.61 -24.67
CA ALA A 281 23.50 -9.50 -23.40
C ALA A 281 22.59 -8.93 -22.30
N LEU A 282 22.68 -9.46 -21.08
CA LEU A 282 21.86 -9.04 -19.92
C LEU A 282 21.92 -7.52 -19.66
N SER A 283 23.05 -6.88 -19.96
CA SER A 283 23.22 -5.42 -19.85
C SER A 283 22.42 -4.60 -20.86
N GLU A 284 22.02 -5.20 -21.98
CA GLU A 284 21.27 -4.56 -23.08
C GLU A 284 19.77 -4.78 -22.93
N VAL A 285 19.33 -5.83 -22.24
CA VAL A 285 17.92 -6.18 -22.00
C VAL A 285 17.05 -4.99 -21.55
N PRO A 286 17.45 -4.12 -20.59
CA PRO A 286 16.63 -2.97 -20.17
C PRO A 286 16.27 -1.98 -21.30
N ASP A 287 17.12 -1.90 -22.33
CA ASP A 287 16.94 -1.03 -23.49
C ASP A 287 16.41 -1.79 -24.72
N ALA A 288 16.68 -3.10 -24.81
CA ALA A 288 16.17 -3.94 -25.88
C ALA A 288 14.70 -4.32 -25.69
N SER A 289 14.20 -4.43 -24.46
CA SER A 289 12.86 -4.99 -24.17
C SER A 289 11.67 -4.08 -24.44
N GLU A 290 11.85 -2.98 -25.18
CA GLU A 290 10.80 -1.99 -25.40
C GLU A 290 9.48 -2.58 -25.94
N LEU A 291 8.38 -2.18 -25.30
CA LEU A 291 7.00 -2.45 -25.74
C LEU A 291 6.32 -1.11 -26.03
N ALA A 292 6.45 -0.64 -27.27
CA ALA A 292 6.11 0.73 -27.65
C ALA A 292 4.64 1.11 -27.34
N GLU A 293 3.71 0.16 -27.33
CA GLU A 293 2.31 0.37 -26.96
C GLU A 293 2.08 0.78 -25.50
N TYR A 294 3.06 0.56 -24.61
CA TYR A 294 2.96 0.85 -23.18
C TYR A 294 3.76 2.07 -22.71
N ARG A 295 4.47 2.79 -23.60
CA ARG A 295 5.28 3.98 -23.23
C ARG A 295 4.50 5.08 -22.48
N GLY A 296 3.19 5.17 -22.70
CA GLY A 296 2.31 6.13 -22.00
C GLY A 296 1.85 5.71 -20.60
N TRP A 297 2.20 4.50 -20.14
CA TRP A 297 1.85 4.01 -18.81
C TRP A 297 2.82 4.53 -17.76
N ASP A 298 2.30 4.80 -16.57
CA ASP A 298 3.11 5.17 -15.41
C ASP A 298 4.12 4.05 -15.10
N GLN A 299 5.36 4.44 -14.78
CA GLN A 299 6.49 3.54 -14.53
C GLN A 299 7.01 2.69 -15.71
N TYR A 300 6.78 3.11 -16.95
CA TYR A 300 7.44 2.51 -18.13
C TYR A 300 8.98 2.60 -18.05
N ASP A 301 9.52 3.80 -17.84
CA ASP A 301 10.99 4.03 -17.82
C ASP A 301 11.71 3.49 -16.56
N THR A 302 11.01 2.77 -15.69
CA THR A 302 11.52 2.28 -14.40
C THR A 302 11.14 0.82 -14.15
N ILE A 303 9.85 0.53 -13.98
CA ILE A 303 9.35 -0.79 -13.60
C ILE A 303 9.32 -1.73 -14.81
N HIS A 304 8.95 -1.28 -16.02
CA HIS A 304 9.03 -2.14 -17.21
C HIS A 304 10.47 -2.56 -17.55
N ARG A 305 11.43 -1.62 -17.50
CA ARG A 305 12.87 -1.92 -17.65
C ARG A 305 13.37 -2.93 -16.62
N ARG A 306 12.94 -2.82 -15.36
CA ARG A 306 13.30 -3.77 -14.30
C ARG A 306 12.61 -5.13 -14.48
N ASN A 307 11.34 -5.12 -14.88
CA ASN A 307 10.56 -6.34 -15.17
C ASN A 307 11.23 -7.17 -16.26
N ALA A 308 11.74 -6.53 -17.33
CA ALA A 308 12.50 -7.18 -18.38
C ALA A 308 13.71 -7.95 -17.84
N SER A 309 14.62 -7.28 -17.12
CA SER A 309 15.78 -7.94 -16.49
C SER A 309 15.39 -9.08 -15.53
N ILE A 310 14.33 -8.90 -14.75
CA ILE A 310 13.83 -9.92 -13.83
C ILE A 310 13.31 -11.15 -14.57
N LEU A 311 12.56 -10.99 -15.66
CA LEU A 311 12.01 -12.11 -16.41
C LEU A 311 13.07 -12.79 -17.29
N PHE A 312 13.96 -12.04 -17.94
CA PHE A 312 15.10 -12.60 -18.65
C PHE A 312 15.93 -13.54 -17.77
N LEU A 313 16.25 -13.11 -16.54
CA LEU A 313 16.98 -13.92 -15.54
C LEU A 313 16.19 -15.11 -14.97
N ARG A 314 14.86 -15.11 -15.08
CA ARG A 314 14.03 -16.30 -14.77
C ARG A 314 14.13 -17.31 -15.91
N LEU A 315 13.91 -16.86 -17.16
CA LEU A 315 13.95 -17.70 -18.36
C LEU A 315 15.34 -18.32 -18.61
N GLU A 316 16.42 -17.55 -18.45
CA GLU A 316 17.80 -18.05 -18.56
C GLU A 316 18.08 -19.16 -17.52
N ARG A 317 17.63 -18.97 -16.28
CA ARG A 317 17.76 -19.97 -15.21
C ARG A 317 16.97 -21.23 -15.51
N GLU A 318 15.75 -21.10 -16.01
CA GLU A 318 14.89 -22.22 -16.40
C GLU A 318 15.52 -23.02 -17.55
N GLN A 319 16.09 -22.35 -18.56
CA GLN A 319 16.85 -22.98 -19.64
C GLN A 319 18.07 -23.75 -19.12
N LEU A 320 18.85 -23.15 -18.21
CA LEU A 320 20.03 -23.77 -17.60
C LEU A 320 19.71 -24.96 -16.68
N VAL A 321 18.54 -24.97 -16.04
CA VAL A 321 18.06 -26.11 -15.24
C VAL A 321 17.51 -27.21 -16.14
N GLY A 322 16.70 -26.87 -17.15
CA GLY A 322 16.18 -27.81 -18.14
C GLY A 322 17.29 -28.55 -18.90
N ALA A 323 18.33 -27.82 -19.32
CA ALA A 323 19.50 -28.40 -19.99
C ALA A 323 20.27 -29.41 -19.11
N LYS A 324 20.25 -29.24 -17.78
CA LYS A 324 20.89 -30.17 -16.82
C LYS A 324 20.03 -31.38 -16.49
N GLY A 325 18.72 -31.30 -16.65
CA GLY A 325 17.80 -32.44 -16.50
C GLY A 325 17.75 -33.38 -17.72
N GLY A 326 18.44 -33.04 -18.81
CA GLY A 326 18.36 -33.74 -20.10
C GLY A 326 19.62 -34.51 -20.53
N GLN A 327 20.59 -34.74 -19.64
CA GLN A 327 21.73 -35.62 -19.94
C GLN A 327 21.40 -37.08 -19.56
N PRO A 328 21.50 -38.05 -20.50
CA PRO A 328 21.29 -39.47 -20.24
C PRO A 328 22.54 -40.17 -19.64
#